data_AF-A0A3A8L5P9-F1
#
_entry.id   AF-A0A3A8L5P9-F1
#
_cell.length_a   1.000
_cell.length_b   1.000
_cell.length_c   1.000
_cell.angle_alpha   90.00
_cell.angle_beta   90.00
_cell.angle_gamma   90.00
#
_symmetry.space_group_name_H-M   'P 1'
#
loop_
_entity.id
_entity.type
_entity.pdbx_description
1 polymer ?
#
loop_
_entity_poly.entity_id
_entity_poly.type
_entity_poly.pdbx_seq_one_letter_code
_entity_poly.pdbx_strand_id
1 'polypeptide(L)' 'MGSCGRRERAPRLDWAGLLRRTFAVEVFSCPRCAGQRRVLAYLTQGSVIRRIPRHLQLPEQPPRPAPALGPAQQALWE' A
#
# COMPACT_ATOMS: atom_id res chain seq x y z
N MET A 1 41.04 -13.19 11.14
CA MET A 1 39.92 -13.97 10.57
C MET A 1 38.62 -13.41 11.12
N GLY A 2 38.00 -12.47 10.41
CA GLY A 2 36.70 -11.91 10.80
C GLY A 2 35.59 -12.70 10.10
N SER A 3 34.73 -13.38 10.85
CA SER A 3 33.60 -14.12 10.29
C SER A 3 32.59 -13.15 9.67
N CYS A 4 32.25 -13.37 8.40
CA CYS A 4 31.09 -12.73 7.77
C CYS A 4 29.82 -13.28 8.42
N GLY A 5 29.26 -12.53 9.37
CA GLY A 5 27.96 -12.83 9.96
C GLY A 5 26.88 -12.75 8.88
N ARG A 6 26.12 -13.84 8.71
CA ARG A 6 24.94 -13.87 7.85
C ARG A 6 24.03 -12.71 8.27
N ARG A 7 23.81 -11.72 7.40
CA ARG A 7 22.77 -10.70 7.64
C ARG A 7 21.43 -11.42 7.68
N GLU A 8 20.82 -11.46 8.85
CA GLU A 8 19.49 -12.02 9.03
C GLU A 8 18.52 -11.20 8.20
N ARG A 9 17.79 -11.87 7.29
CA ARG A 9 16.89 -11.18 6.36
C ARG A 9 15.72 -10.65 7.19
N ALA A 10 15.46 -9.35 7.10
CA ALA A 10 14.30 -8.76 7.76
C ALA A 10 13.04 -9.56 7.38
N PRO A 11 12.16 -9.89 8.35
CA PRO A 11 10.96 -10.66 8.09
C PRO A 11 10.12 -9.97 7.01
N ARG A 12 9.51 -10.79 6.14
CA ARG A 12 8.64 -10.26 5.08
C ARG A 12 7.44 -9.59 5.75
N LEU A 13 7.24 -8.31 5.45
CA LEU A 13 6.02 -7.59 5.83
C LEU A 13 4.84 -8.17 5.04
N ASP A 14 3.68 -8.26 5.67
CA ASP A 14 2.43 -8.51 4.95
C ASP A 14 2.05 -7.29 4.10
N TRP A 15 1.00 -7.42 3.31
CA TRP A 15 0.55 -6.34 2.43
C TRP A 15 0.22 -5.06 3.19
N ALA A 16 -0.39 -5.16 4.37
CA ALA A 16 -0.71 -4.01 5.21
C ALA A 16 0.55 -3.34 5.76
N GLY A 17 1.52 -4.12 6.24
CA GLY A 17 2.80 -3.65 6.73
C GLY A 17 3.61 -2.93 5.65
N LEU A 18 3.53 -3.39 4.39
CA LEU A 18 4.13 -2.68 3.26
C LEU A 18 3.46 -1.33 3.01
N LEU A 19 2.13 -1.27 3.01
CA LEU A 19 1.40 -0.01 2.81
C LEU A 19 1.68 1.01 3.92
N ARG A 20 1.74 0.55 5.17
CA ARG A 20 2.12 1.36 6.32
C ARG A 20 3.53 1.94 6.13
N ARG A 21 4.50 1.10 5.76
CA ARG A 21 5.90 1.51 5.61
C ARG A 21 6.11 2.51 4.46
N THR A 22 5.47 2.27 3.31
CA THR A 22 5.74 3.06 2.10
C THR A 22 4.85 4.29 1.99
N PHE A 23 3.59 4.20 2.42
CA PHE A 23 2.59 5.25 2.22
C PHE A 23 2.05 5.84 3.54
N ALA A 24 2.51 5.36 4.70
CA ALA A 24 1.96 5.73 6.01
C ALA A 24 0.44 5.46 6.13
N VAL A 25 -0.08 4.44 5.43
CA VAL A 25 -1.50 4.07 5.43
C VAL A 25 -1.79 2.89 6.35
N GLU A 26 -2.68 3.08 7.33
CA GLU A 26 -3.16 2.02 8.25
C GLU A 26 -4.48 1.41 7.75
N VAL A 27 -4.40 0.40 6.88
CA VAL A 27 -5.59 -0.21 6.25
C VAL A 27 -6.48 -1.01 7.22
N PHE A 28 -5.90 -1.53 8.31
CA PHE A 28 -6.63 -2.34 9.29
C PHE A 28 -7.25 -1.51 10.43
N SER A 29 -7.05 -0.20 10.46
CA SER A 29 -7.75 0.69 11.40
C SER A 29 -8.88 1.44 10.70
N CYS A 30 -10.04 1.56 11.36
CA CYS A 30 -11.12 2.40 10.86
C CYS A 30 -10.84 3.88 11.17
N PRO A 31 -10.77 4.79 10.17
CA PRO A 31 -10.53 6.20 10.43
C PRO A 31 -11.71 6.90 11.12
N ARG A 32 -12.89 6.24 11.20
CA ARG A 32 -14.09 6.80 11.85
C ARG A 32 -14.25 6.39 13.31
N CYS A 33 -13.83 5.19 13.67
CA CYS A 33 -14.08 4.62 15.01
C CYS A 33 -12.88 3.91 15.64
N ALA A 34 -11.72 3.89 14.99
CA ALA A 34 -10.50 3.17 15.41
C ALA A 34 -10.64 1.64 15.58
N GLY A 35 -11.79 1.06 15.19
CA GLY A 35 -12.01 -0.38 15.21
C GLY A 35 -11.11 -1.13 14.24
N GLN A 36 -10.80 -2.39 14.58
CA GLN A 36 -10.01 -3.29 13.74
C GLN A 36 -10.81 -3.79 12.53
N ARG A 37 -10.22 -3.71 11.35
CA ARG A 37 -10.76 -4.22 10.09
C ARG A 37 -10.04 -5.51 9.71
N ARG A 38 -10.72 -6.37 8.97
CA ARG A 38 -10.17 -7.61 8.41
C ARG A 38 -10.47 -7.72 6.93
N VAL A 39 -9.59 -8.37 6.18
CA VAL A 39 -9.86 -8.71 4.77
C VAL A 39 -10.99 -9.74 4.73
N LEU A 40 -12.04 -9.45 3.95
CA LEU A 40 -13.17 -10.37 3.78
C LEU A 40 -13.02 -11.27 2.55
N ALA A 41 -12.51 -10.73 1.44
CA ALA A 41 -12.30 -11.45 0.20
C ALA A 41 -11.31 -10.72 -0.72
N TYR A 42 -10.66 -11.47 -1.61
CA TYR A 42 -9.91 -10.93 -2.73
C TYR A 42 -10.76 -11.04 -4.01
N LEU A 43 -11.05 -9.91 -4.64
CA LEU A 43 -11.84 -9.86 -5.87
C LEU A 43 -10.90 -9.79 -7.06
N THR A 44 -10.86 -10.85 -7.86
CA THR A 44 -9.98 -10.95 -9.04
C THR A 44 -10.76 -10.88 -10.36
N GLN A 45 -12.08 -11.10 -10.32
CA GLN A 45 -12.96 -11.06 -11.49
C GLN A 45 -13.23 -9.61 -11.92
N GLY A 46 -12.79 -9.24 -13.12
CA GLY A 46 -12.90 -7.86 -13.62
C GLY A 46 -14.33 -7.30 -13.69
N SER A 47 -15.32 -8.15 -13.93
CA SER A 47 -16.74 -7.77 -13.92
C SER A 47 -17.21 -7.33 -12.52
N VAL A 48 -16.76 -8.02 -11.47
CA VAL A 48 -17.08 -7.69 -10.07
C VAL A 48 -16.36 -6.41 -9.65
N ILE A 49 -15.07 -6.30 -10.00
CA ILE A 49 -14.25 -5.12 -9.71
C ILE A 49 -14.88 -3.84 -10.26
N ARG A 50 -15.46 -3.88 -11.48
CA ARG A 50 -16.15 -2.74 -12.10
C ARG A 50 -17.53 -2.46 -11.50
N ARG A 51 -18.24 -3.49 -11.02
CA ARG A 51 -19.62 -3.34 -10.52
C ARG A 51 -19.68 -2.57 -9.20
N ILE A 52 -18.71 -2.74 -8.31
CA ILE A 52 -18.71 -2.07 -7.00
C ILE A 52 -18.56 -0.54 -7.13
N PRO A 53 -17.54 0.01 -7.82
CA PRO A 53 -17.42 1.46 -8.02
C PRO A 53 -18.65 2.03 -8.72
N ARG A 54 -19.17 1.35 -9.75
CA ARG A 54 -20.40 1.79 -10.45
C ARG A 54 -21.58 1.94 -9.49
N HIS A 55 -21.80 0.97 -8.61
CA HIS A 55 -22.88 1.03 -7.61
C HIS A 55 -22.69 2.19 -6.61
N LEU A 56 -21.43 2.50 -6.27
CA LEU A 56 -21.06 3.61 -5.41
C LEU A 56 -20.97 4.96 -6.14
N GLN A 57 -21.28 5.02 -7.44
CA GLN A 57 -21.15 6.20 -8.29
C GLN A 57 -19.70 6.75 -8.36
N LEU A 58 -18.71 5.86 -8.26
CA LEU A 58 -17.29 6.16 -8.40
C LEU A 58 -16.79 5.80 -9.82
N PRO A 59 -15.69 6.43 -10.30
CA PRO A 59 -15.05 6.04 -11.55
C PRO A 59 -14.68 4.56 -11.58
N GLU A 60 -15.06 3.87 -12.66
CA GLU A 60 -14.78 2.43 -12.83
C GLU A 60 -13.32 2.14 -13.24
N GLN A 61 -12.66 3.12 -13.86
CA GLN A 61 -11.26 3.02 -14.26
C GLN A 61 -10.38 3.79 -13.29
N PRO A 62 -9.21 3.25 -12.92
CA PRO A 62 -8.25 3.99 -12.13
C PRO A 62 -7.76 5.23 -12.89
N PRO A 63 -7.36 6.30 -12.18
CA PRO A 63 -6.73 7.44 -12.82
C PRO A 63 -5.43 7.02 -13.51
N ARG A 64 -5.04 7.75 -14.56
CA ARG A 64 -3.73 7.54 -15.20
C ARG A 64 -2.64 7.72 -14.15
N PRO A 65 -1.68 6.78 -14.02
CA PRO A 65 -0.56 6.95 -13.11
C PRO A 65 0.17 8.26 -13.40
N ALA A 66 0.54 9.00 -12.35
CA ALA A 66 1.39 10.16 -12.51
C ALA A 66 2.79 9.71 -13.00
N PRO A 67 3.48 10.53 -13.81
CA PRO A 67 4.88 10.29 -14.13
C PRO A 67 5.69 10.13 -12.84
N ALA A 68 6.69 9.24 -12.86
CA ALA A 68 7.61 9.13 -11.75
C ALA A 68 8.30 10.49 -11.54
N LEU A 69 8.05 11.10 -10.39
CA LEU A 69 8.86 12.24 -9.96
C LEU A 69 10.26 11.68 -9.69
N GLY A 70 11.28 12.39 -10.17
CA GLY A 70 12.66 12.09 -9.80
C GLY A 70 12.83 12.06 -8.28
N PRO A 71 13.95 11.53 -7.75
CA PRO A 71 14.21 11.58 -6.32
C PRO A 71 13.98 13.00 -5.83
N ALA A 72 13.32 13.15 -4.67
CA ALA A 72 13.27 14.44 -4.00
C ALA A 72 14.74 14.88 -3.86
N GLN A 73 15.14 15.91 -4.61
CA GLN A 73 16.36 16.61 -4.30
C GLN A 73 16.09 17.18 -2.92
N GLN A 74 16.56 16.47 -1.89
CA GLN A 74 16.83 17.11 -0.61
C GLN A 74 17.67 18.31 -1.01
N ALA A 75 17.09 19.49 -0.88
CA ALA A 75 17.79 20.72 -1.14
C ALA A 75 19.17 20.56 -0.50
N LEU A 76 20.21 20.67 -1.33
CA LEU A 76 21.46 21.32 -0.97
C LEU A 76 21.66 21.34 0.55
N TRP A 77 22.16 20.24 1.13
CA TRP A 77 22.46 20.17 2.56
C TRP A 77 23.57 21.18 2.87
N GLU A 78 23.19 22.43 3.15
CA GLU A 78 23.93 23.36 4.01
C GLU A 78 23.55 23.12 5.48
#